data_AF-A0A971DZC4-F1
#
_entry.id   AF-A0A971DZC4-F1
#
_cell.length_a   1.000
_cell.length_b   1.000
_cell.length_c   1.000
_cell.angle_alpha   90.00
_cell.angle_beta   90.00
_cell.angle_gamma   90.00
#
_symmetry.space_group_name_H-M   'P 1'
#
loop_
_entity.id
_entity.type
_entity.pdbx_description
1 polymer ?
#
loop_
_entity_poly.entity_id
_entity_poly.type
_entity_poly.pdbx_seq_one_letter_code
_entity_poly.pdbx_strand_id
1 'polypeptide(L)'
;MKHFLLISLSALLLWSCGNKNQFSITGKVEPAMDGKMVLYGFKEGQPVPVDTTTIEKGKFTFQGEVEIAEIRLLAIEGQNNFAAQLFIEPAKISMTVYPDSFETNVIKGSKSQDIFQKYIDEMITFSEKAEGLKSRFAQAQATTNQEEMAAVQYEYETMIENNMLFARNFVKEYKSSPVAAYVYMQTFLQEDQIEAIDSMLEVFKPIEKSEFITVIKDYAEQIRPFSKGAIAPDFTLAKADGSSFTLSSLKGKYVLVDFWASWCKPCMVDMPNVIELYKTYKDKGFEIVGVSLDREKEAWLNTIKTPGMEWIHVWDMEGDVPGGVATKFGVTGIPHTVLLDKEGKIIEINLRSEGLQAKLSQLL
;
A
#
# COMPACT_ATOMS: atom_id res chain seq x y z
N MET A 1 50.54 -48.27 -11.01
CA MET A 1 50.42 -47.56 -12.30
C MET A 1 49.10 -47.99 -12.92
N LYS A 2 48.00 -47.29 -12.63
CA LYS A 2 47.29 -46.40 -13.59
C LYS A 2 47.20 -47.01 -15.00
N HIS A 3 46.06 -47.60 -15.35
CA HIS A 3 45.50 -47.49 -16.69
C HIS A 3 43.98 -47.29 -16.63
N PHE A 4 43.55 -46.33 -17.42
CA PHE A 4 42.27 -45.62 -17.43
C PHE A 4 41.13 -46.51 -17.92
N LEU A 5 39.99 -46.44 -17.22
CA LEU A 5 38.68 -46.82 -17.76
C LEU A 5 38.17 -45.68 -18.66
N LEU A 6 38.04 -45.97 -19.95
CA LEU A 6 37.19 -45.23 -20.86
C LEU A 6 35.73 -45.41 -20.39
N ILE A 7 35.05 -44.30 -20.09
CA ILE A 7 33.59 -44.23 -20.20
C ILE A 7 33.30 -43.06 -21.13
N SER A 8 32.91 -43.39 -22.35
CA SER A 8 32.40 -42.46 -23.34
C SER A 8 31.11 -41.83 -22.82
N LEU A 9 31.14 -40.52 -22.57
CA LEU A 9 29.94 -39.75 -22.27
C LEU A 9 29.23 -39.44 -23.60
N SER A 10 28.46 -40.41 -24.07
CA SER A 10 27.59 -40.31 -25.23
C SER A 10 26.40 -39.40 -24.92
N ALA A 11 26.13 -38.49 -25.84
CA ALA A 11 25.10 -37.47 -25.78
C ALA A 11 23.69 -38.01 -25.47
N LEU A 12 23.01 -37.35 -24.54
CA LEU A 12 21.55 -37.19 -24.54
C LEU A 12 21.26 -35.69 -24.62
N LEU A 13 21.46 -35.13 -25.81
CA LEU A 13 20.77 -33.91 -26.24
C LEU A 13 19.31 -34.31 -26.49
N LEU A 14 18.53 -34.41 -25.41
CA LEU A 14 17.08 -34.41 -25.54
C LEU A 14 16.67 -32.99 -25.87
N TRP A 15 16.46 -32.80 -27.18
CA TRP A 15 15.75 -31.70 -27.79
C TRP A 15 14.32 -31.70 -27.22
N SER A 16 14.14 -31.09 -26.04
CA SER A 16 12.81 -30.78 -25.53
C SER A 16 12.22 -29.74 -26.46
N CYS A 17 11.19 -30.12 -27.22
CA CYS A 17 10.25 -29.18 -27.81
C CYS A 17 9.71 -28.31 -26.65
N GLY A 18 10.33 -27.14 -26.49
CA GLY A 18 10.22 -26.33 -25.29
C GLY A 18 8.77 -25.97 -24.99
N ASN A 19 8.29 -26.41 -23.84
CA ASN A 19 7.06 -25.89 -23.28
C ASN A 19 7.28 -24.38 -23.09
N LYS A 20 6.42 -23.54 -23.69
CA LYS A 20 6.63 -22.08 -23.78
C LYS A 20 6.65 -21.37 -22.43
N ASN A 21 6.30 -22.08 -21.37
CA ASN A 21 6.17 -21.58 -20.01
C ASN A 21 7.36 -21.96 -19.11
N GLN A 22 8.39 -22.62 -19.63
CA GLN A 22 9.52 -23.08 -18.82
C GLN A 22 10.46 -21.95 -18.42
N PHE A 23 10.84 -21.93 -17.14
CA PHE A 23 11.94 -21.11 -16.64
C PHE A 23 13.06 -21.97 -16.07
N SER A 24 14.28 -21.44 -16.07
CA SER A 24 15.40 -22.01 -15.32
C SER A 24 16.20 -20.91 -14.66
N ILE A 25 16.51 -21.05 -13.38
CA ILE A 25 17.38 -20.13 -12.64
C ILE A 25 18.70 -20.85 -12.40
N THR A 26 19.81 -20.29 -12.87
CA THR A 26 21.16 -20.75 -12.51
C THR A 26 21.83 -19.68 -11.67
N GLY A 27 22.09 -20.01 -10.40
CA GLY A 27 22.59 -19.06 -9.42
C GLY A 27 23.97 -19.39 -8.88
N LYS A 28 24.68 -18.36 -8.44
CA LYS A 28 25.83 -18.47 -7.54
C LYS A 28 25.63 -17.61 -6.29
N VAL A 29 26.10 -18.08 -5.14
CA VAL A 29 26.13 -17.34 -3.88
C VAL A 29 27.54 -16.82 -3.65
N GLU A 30 27.66 -15.55 -3.25
CA GLU A 30 28.92 -14.89 -2.92
C GLU A 30 28.84 -14.23 -1.53
N PRO A 31 29.75 -14.57 -0.59
CA PRO A 31 30.81 -15.58 -0.70
C PRO A 31 30.26 -17.01 -0.88
N ALA A 32 31.03 -17.87 -1.55
CA ALA A 32 30.60 -19.23 -1.85
C ALA A 32 30.37 -20.04 -0.56
N MET A 33 29.21 -20.69 -0.48
CA MET A 33 28.83 -21.55 0.63
C MET A 33 28.06 -22.78 0.13
N ASP A 34 27.98 -23.80 0.97
CA ASP A 34 27.13 -24.97 0.75
C ASP A 34 25.93 -24.91 1.68
N GLY A 35 24.83 -25.55 1.29
CA GLY A 35 23.59 -25.53 2.07
C GLY A 35 22.38 -25.87 1.21
N LYS A 36 21.20 -25.39 1.60
CA LYS A 36 19.99 -25.48 0.78
C LYS A 36 19.46 -24.09 0.46
N MET A 37 19.07 -23.91 -0.79
CA MET A 37 18.35 -22.73 -1.27
C MET A 37 16.88 -23.11 -1.42
N VAL A 38 15.99 -22.32 -0.84
CA VAL A 38 14.54 -22.50 -0.89
C VAL A 38 13.95 -21.39 -1.75
N LEU A 39 13.13 -21.75 -2.73
CA LEU A 39 12.36 -20.81 -3.56
C LEU A 39 10.97 -20.65 -2.95
N TYR A 40 10.55 -19.40 -2.75
CA TYR A 40 9.25 -19.04 -2.22
C TYR A 40 8.40 -18.35 -3.28
N GLY A 41 7.17 -18.81 -3.42
CA GLY A 41 6.08 -18.09 -4.06
C GLY A 41 5.24 -17.37 -3.01
N PHE A 42 4.09 -16.85 -3.42
CA PHE A 42 3.13 -16.23 -2.54
C PHE A 42 1.81 -17.02 -2.58
N LYS A 43 1.13 -17.05 -1.45
CA LYS A 43 -0.25 -17.54 -1.33
C LYS A 43 -0.93 -16.69 -0.28
N GLU A 44 -2.06 -16.07 -0.64
CA GLU A 44 -2.80 -15.16 0.26
C GLU A 44 -1.89 -14.05 0.83
N GLY A 45 -0.98 -13.54 -0.01
CA GLY A 45 0.00 -12.51 0.36
C GLY A 45 1.15 -12.98 1.26
N GLN A 46 1.17 -14.24 1.69
CA GLN A 46 2.22 -14.80 2.54
C GLN A 46 3.25 -15.59 1.71
N PRO A 47 4.56 -15.43 1.98
CA PRO A 47 5.59 -16.26 1.36
C PRO A 47 5.41 -17.73 1.73
N VAL A 48 5.32 -18.61 0.73
CA VAL A 48 5.24 -20.06 0.93
C VAL A 48 6.33 -20.76 0.13
N PRO A 49 7.04 -21.76 0.69
CA PRO A 49 8.04 -22.50 -0.05
C PRO A 49 7.38 -23.28 -1.19
N VAL A 50 7.91 -23.14 -2.40
CA VAL A 50 7.40 -23.81 -3.60
C VAL A 50 8.39 -24.81 -4.18
N ASP A 51 9.70 -24.62 -3.93
CA ASP A 51 10.75 -25.55 -4.36
C ASP A 51 12.00 -25.41 -3.47
N THR A 52 12.91 -26.37 -3.55
CA THR A 52 14.18 -26.37 -2.81
C THR A 52 15.26 -27.09 -3.60
N THR A 53 16.48 -26.55 -3.59
CA THR A 53 17.67 -27.19 -4.19
C THR A 53 18.86 -27.13 -3.23
N THR A 54 19.84 -28.00 -3.44
CA THR A 54 21.15 -27.90 -2.79
C THR A 54 21.98 -26.76 -3.39
N ILE A 55 22.76 -26.09 -2.56
CA ILE A 55 23.85 -25.20 -2.95
C ILE A 55 25.15 -26.01 -2.83
N GLU A 56 25.85 -26.22 -3.95
CA GLU A 56 27.12 -26.95 -3.99
C GLU A 56 28.22 -26.06 -4.58
N LYS A 57 29.29 -25.85 -3.82
CA LYS A 57 30.38 -24.92 -4.15
C LYS A 57 29.84 -23.54 -4.52
N GLY A 58 28.86 -23.07 -3.76
CA GLY A 58 28.17 -21.81 -4.00
C GLY A 58 27.20 -21.80 -5.18
N LYS A 59 26.96 -22.91 -5.90
CA LYS A 59 26.09 -22.93 -7.09
C LYS A 59 24.77 -23.64 -6.81
N PHE A 60 23.69 -23.15 -7.42
CA PHE A 60 22.36 -23.75 -7.32
C PHE A 60 21.58 -23.62 -8.62
N THR A 61 20.51 -24.41 -8.77
CA THR A 61 19.61 -24.32 -9.93
C THR A 61 18.18 -24.62 -9.56
N PHE A 62 17.25 -23.85 -10.11
CA PHE A 62 15.81 -24.13 -10.11
C PHE A 62 15.30 -24.28 -11.53
N GLN A 63 14.28 -25.11 -11.72
CA GLN A 63 13.55 -25.24 -12.98
C GLN A 63 12.08 -25.40 -12.68
N GLY A 64 11.23 -24.85 -13.53
CA GLY A 64 9.80 -24.95 -13.36
C GLY A 64 9.04 -24.34 -14.52
N GLU A 65 7.75 -24.16 -14.33
CA GLU A 65 6.87 -23.53 -15.29
C GLU A 65 6.18 -22.34 -14.66
N VAL A 66 6.03 -21.27 -15.44
CA VAL A 66 5.29 -20.08 -15.05
C VAL A 66 4.58 -19.55 -16.30
N GLU A 67 3.29 -19.26 -16.23
CA GLU A 67 2.54 -18.80 -17.41
C GLU A 67 2.79 -17.32 -17.70
N ILE A 68 2.90 -16.51 -16.65
CA ILE A 68 3.09 -15.07 -16.69
C ILE A 68 4.20 -14.68 -15.72
N ALA A 69 4.83 -13.53 -15.88
CA ALA A 69 5.89 -13.14 -14.95
C ALA A 69 5.36 -12.97 -13.52
N GLU A 70 6.09 -13.52 -12.55
CA GLU A 70 5.72 -13.51 -11.14
C GLU A 70 6.95 -13.22 -10.27
N ILE A 71 6.72 -12.68 -9.07
CA ILE A 71 7.79 -12.42 -8.11
C ILE A 71 8.05 -13.66 -7.24
N ARG A 72 9.31 -13.91 -6.92
CA ARG A 72 9.76 -14.99 -6.04
C ARG A 72 10.77 -14.47 -5.04
N LEU A 73 10.84 -15.13 -3.89
CA LEU A 73 11.88 -14.91 -2.90
C LEU A 73 12.77 -16.14 -2.82
N LEU A 74 14.04 -15.92 -2.47
CA LEU A 74 15.01 -16.97 -2.19
C LEU A 74 15.45 -16.87 -0.74
N ALA A 75 15.52 -17.99 -0.03
CA ALA A 75 16.11 -18.05 1.31
C ALA A 75 17.14 -19.16 1.39
N ILE A 76 18.17 -18.95 2.21
CA ILE A 76 19.14 -19.99 2.53
C ILE A 76 18.73 -20.64 3.85
N GLU A 77 18.57 -21.96 3.85
CA GLU A 77 18.14 -22.72 5.04
C GLU A 77 19.10 -22.44 6.21
N GLY A 78 18.53 -22.07 7.38
CA GLY A 78 19.30 -21.69 8.57
C GLY A 78 19.65 -20.21 8.68
N GLN A 79 19.30 -19.39 7.69
CA GLN A 79 19.36 -17.93 7.79
C GLN A 79 17.98 -17.34 8.11
N ASN A 80 17.96 -16.23 8.85
CA ASN A 80 16.71 -15.60 9.32
C ASN A 80 16.04 -14.73 8.26
N ASN A 81 16.76 -14.33 7.22
CA ASN A 81 16.27 -13.43 6.18
C ASN A 81 16.23 -14.15 4.83
N PHE A 82 15.35 -13.66 3.95
CA PHE A 82 15.46 -13.93 2.53
C PHE A 82 16.80 -13.38 2.00
N ALA A 83 17.38 -14.03 1.00
CA ALA A 83 18.65 -13.68 0.39
C ALA A 83 18.49 -12.89 -0.92
N ALA A 84 17.37 -13.08 -1.63
CA ALA A 84 17.07 -12.36 -2.87
C ALA A 84 15.58 -12.33 -3.18
N GLN A 85 15.18 -11.36 -4.01
CA GLN A 85 13.87 -11.25 -4.65
C GLN A 85 14.08 -11.10 -6.16
N LEU A 86 13.25 -11.76 -6.96
CA LEU A 86 13.34 -11.68 -8.41
C LEU A 86 12.01 -11.90 -9.11
N PHE A 87 11.86 -11.31 -10.29
CA PHE A 87 10.83 -11.69 -11.26
C PHE A 87 11.30 -12.87 -12.11
N ILE A 88 10.54 -13.96 -12.04
CA ILE A 88 10.67 -15.10 -12.94
C ILE A 88 9.68 -14.97 -14.08
N GLU A 89 10.06 -15.46 -15.25
CA GLU A 89 9.23 -15.57 -16.46
C GLU A 89 9.77 -16.75 -17.30
N PRO A 90 9.10 -17.17 -18.39
CA PRO A 90 9.59 -18.24 -19.26
C PRO A 90 10.92 -17.92 -19.96
N ALA A 91 12.01 -18.06 -19.23
CA ALA A 91 13.34 -17.64 -19.65
C ALA A 91 14.45 -18.39 -18.90
N LYS A 92 15.67 -18.28 -19.42
CA LYS A 92 16.89 -18.69 -18.74
C LYS A 92 17.43 -17.52 -17.95
N ILE A 93 17.32 -17.61 -16.63
CA ILE A 93 17.69 -16.58 -15.68
C ILE A 93 19.02 -16.99 -15.05
N SER A 94 19.96 -16.05 -14.95
CA SER A 94 21.20 -16.22 -14.21
C SER A 94 21.26 -15.21 -13.08
N MET A 95 21.77 -15.61 -11.91
CA MET A 95 21.89 -14.68 -10.79
C MET A 95 23.12 -14.87 -9.92
N THR A 96 23.54 -13.78 -9.30
CA THR A 96 24.52 -13.76 -8.20
C THR A 96 23.81 -13.27 -6.96
N VAL A 97 23.84 -14.09 -5.90
CA VAL A 97 23.22 -13.81 -4.61
C VAL A 97 24.28 -13.37 -3.62
N TYR A 98 24.09 -12.22 -2.99
CA TYR A 98 24.85 -11.72 -1.86
C TYR A 98 23.94 -11.76 -0.63
N PRO A 99 24.01 -12.82 0.21
CA PRO A 99 23.03 -13.04 1.28
C PRO A 99 22.92 -11.88 2.28
N ASP A 100 23.99 -11.12 2.45
CA ASP A 100 24.07 -9.98 3.36
C ASP A 100 23.49 -8.68 2.76
N SER A 101 23.14 -8.66 1.46
CA SER A 101 22.64 -7.46 0.79
C SER A 101 21.72 -7.78 -0.38
N PHE A 102 20.43 -7.56 -0.15
CA PHE A 102 19.39 -7.69 -1.17
C PHE A 102 19.63 -6.85 -2.43
N GLU A 103 20.10 -5.62 -2.24
CA GLU A 103 20.27 -4.61 -3.30
C GLU A 103 21.45 -4.91 -4.23
N THR A 104 22.45 -5.67 -3.75
CA THR A 104 23.65 -5.99 -4.55
C THR A 104 23.49 -7.23 -5.42
N ASN A 105 22.37 -7.95 -5.27
CA ASN A 105 22.06 -9.12 -6.09
C ASN A 105 22.05 -8.75 -7.58
N VAL A 106 22.71 -9.57 -8.40
CA VAL A 106 22.77 -9.34 -9.85
C VAL A 106 21.95 -10.40 -10.53
N ILE A 107 20.87 -10.02 -11.21
CA ILE A 107 19.98 -10.93 -11.93
C ILE A 107 19.96 -10.55 -13.41
N LYS A 108 20.02 -11.53 -14.32
CA LYS A 108 20.03 -11.33 -15.76
C LYS A 108 19.17 -12.37 -16.47
N GLY A 109 18.67 -12.01 -17.65
CA GLY A 109 17.94 -12.93 -18.53
C GLY A 109 16.43 -12.98 -18.30
N SER A 110 15.88 -12.04 -17.51
CA SER A 110 14.43 -11.85 -17.31
C SER A 110 14.07 -10.41 -17.66
N LYS A 111 13.23 -10.21 -18.67
CA LYS A 111 12.75 -8.89 -19.10
C LYS A 111 11.93 -8.22 -18.01
N SER A 112 11.08 -8.98 -17.31
CA SER A 112 10.36 -8.45 -16.15
C SER A 112 11.32 -8.03 -15.04
N GLN A 113 12.39 -8.77 -14.79
CA GLN A 113 13.41 -8.32 -13.85
C GLN A 113 14.12 -7.05 -14.33
N ASP A 114 14.46 -6.94 -15.61
CA ASP A 114 15.09 -5.73 -16.16
C ASP A 114 14.17 -4.50 -16.00
N ILE A 115 12.85 -4.67 -16.20
CA ILE A 115 11.85 -3.63 -15.95
C ILE A 115 11.80 -3.26 -14.47
N PHE A 116 11.78 -4.27 -13.58
CA PHE A 116 11.76 -4.03 -12.14
C PHE A 116 13.03 -3.35 -11.63
N GLN A 117 14.20 -3.70 -12.19
CA GLN A 117 15.46 -3.07 -11.82
C GLN A 117 15.46 -1.57 -12.10
N LYS A 118 14.88 -1.12 -13.23
CA LYS A 118 14.73 0.31 -13.52
C LYS A 118 13.94 1.06 -12.44
N TYR A 119 12.91 0.41 -11.89
CA TYR A 119 12.13 0.99 -10.80
C TYR A 119 12.95 1.04 -9.51
N ILE A 120 13.65 -0.05 -9.17
CA ILE A 120 14.52 -0.12 -7.99
C ILE A 120 15.65 0.90 -8.05
N ASP A 121 16.31 1.07 -9.19
CA ASP A 121 17.40 2.05 -9.35
C ASP A 121 16.93 3.49 -9.07
N GLU A 122 15.71 3.83 -9.50
CA GLU A 122 15.10 5.13 -9.18
C GLU A 122 14.75 5.23 -7.69
N MET A 123 14.20 4.17 -7.08
CA MET A 123 13.88 4.16 -5.65
C MET A 123 15.14 4.28 -4.77
N ILE A 124 16.27 3.69 -5.19
CA ILE A 124 17.57 3.87 -4.52
C ILE A 124 17.99 5.33 -4.59
N THR A 125 17.94 5.93 -5.78
CA THR A 125 18.28 7.36 -5.98
C THR A 125 17.40 8.27 -5.12
N PHE A 126 16.10 7.97 -5.05
CA PHE A 126 15.16 8.65 -4.17
C PHE A 126 15.53 8.49 -2.69
N SER A 127 15.85 7.27 -2.25
CA SER A 127 16.24 6.96 -0.88
C SER A 127 17.50 7.71 -0.44
N GLU A 128 18.53 7.74 -1.29
CA GLU A 128 19.76 8.50 -1.04
C GLU A 128 19.49 10.00 -0.89
N LYS A 129 18.65 10.57 -1.76
CA LYS A 129 18.25 11.98 -1.69
C LYS A 129 17.45 12.26 -0.41
N ALA A 130 16.53 11.37 -0.03
CA ALA A 130 15.73 11.49 1.17
C ALA A 130 16.59 11.49 2.45
N GLU A 131 17.59 10.61 2.54
CA GLU A 131 18.51 10.56 3.69
C GLU A 131 19.39 11.82 3.74
N GLY A 132 19.84 12.33 2.58
CA GLY A 132 20.54 13.61 2.49
C GLY A 132 19.71 14.79 3.01
N LEU A 133 18.44 14.88 2.61
CA LEU A 133 17.51 15.91 3.08
C LEU A 133 17.23 15.79 4.59
N LYS A 134 17.02 14.58 5.08
CA LYS A 134 16.81 14.31 6.51
C LYS A 134 18.01 14.74 7.35
N SER A 135 19.23 14.46 6.89
CA SER A 135 20.47 14.91 7.55
C SER A 135 20.56 16.44 7.60
N ARG A 136 20.25 17.13 6.49
CA ARG A 136 20.17 18.61 6.43
C ARG A 136 19.13 19.16 7.39
N PHE A 137 17.93 18.56 7.43
CA PHE A 137 16.86 18.98 8.34
C PHE A 137 17.29 18.86 9.81
N ALA A 138 17.91 17.74 10.19
CA ALA A 138 18.40 17.53 11.54
C ALA A 138 19.46 18.57 11.95
N GLN A 139 20.38 18.92 11.03
CA GLN A 139 21.37 19.97 11.26
C GLN A 139 20.74 21.36 11.39
N ALA A 140 19.77 21.69 10.53
CA ALA A 140 19.02 22.94 10.59
C ALA A 140 18.24 23.07 11.91
N GLN A 141 17.62 21.98 12.35
CA GLN A 141 16.91 21.91 13.63
C GLN A 141 17.88 22.12 14.82
N ALA A 142 19.05 21.47 14.82
CA ALA A 142 20.06 21.63 15.86
C ALA A 142 20.61 23.06 15.97
N THR A 143 20.61 23.79 14.86
CA THR A 143 21.06 25.20 14.79
C THR A 143 19.91 26.21 14.84
N THR A 144 18.66 25.74 14.99
CA THR A 144 17.43 26.57 14.96
C THR A 144 17.31 27.43 13.68
N ASN A 145 17.87 26.95 12.56
CA ASN A 145 17.80 27.65 11.28
C ASN A 145 16.44 27.41 10.62
N GLN A 146 15.49 28.32 10.85
CA GLN A 146 14.12 28.21 10.34
C GLN A 146 14.03 28.29 8.81
N GLU A 147 14.90 29.09 8.17
CA GLU A 147 14.92 29.23 6.72
C GLU A 147 15.34 27.93 6.04
N GLU A 148 16.41 27.30 6.54
CA GLU A 148 16.87 26.00 6.01
C GLU A 148 15.85 24.89 6.28
N MET A 149 15.19 24.87 7.44
CA MET A 149 14.12 23.89 7.70
C MET A 149 12.96 24.03 6.71
N ALA A 150 12.55 25.25 6.38
CA ALA A 150 11.50 25.50 5.39
C ALA A 150 11.95 25.11 3.97
N ALA A 151 13.19 25.40 3.60
CA ALA A 151 13.75 25.02 2.30
C ALA A 151 13.83 23.49 2.15
N VAL A 152 14.36 22.79 3.15
CA VAL A 152 14.44 21.32 3.15
C VAL A 152 13.05 20.68 3.10
N GLN A 153 12.07 21.23 3.81
CA GLN A 153 10.69 20.77 3.75
C GLN A 153 10.13 20.86 2.32
N TYR A 154 10.29 22.01 1.65
CA TYR A 154 9.84 22.19 0.26
C TYR A 154 10.56 21.25 -0.72
N GLU A 155 11.88 21.08 -0.57
CA GLU A 155 12.67 20.14 -1.38
C GLU A 155 12.21 18.69 -1.19
N TYR A 156 11.87 18.31 0.05
CA TYR A 156 11.35 16.99 0.38
C TYR A 156 9.97 16.77 -0.24
N GLU A 157 9.04 17.71 -0.09
CA GLU A 157 7.71 17.64 -0.71
C GLU A 157 7.80 17.52 -2.24
N THR A 158 8.61 18.37 -2.88
CA THR A 158 8.86 18.30 -4.33
C THR A 158 9.46 16.96 -4.74
N MET A 159 10.34 16.38 -3.92
CA MET A 159 10.92 15.06 -4.18
C MET A 159 9.86 13.95 -4.10
N ILE A 160 8.97 13.98 -3.09
CA ILE A 160 7.86 13.04 -2.97
C ILE A 160 6.95 13.12 -4.21
N GLU A 161 6.57 14.34 -4.62
CA GLU A 161 5.71 14.54 -5.80
C GLU A 161 6.34 13.97 -7.08
N ASN A 162 7.62 14.24 -7.31
CA ASN A 162 8.34 13.71 -8.47
C ASN A 162 8.45 12.18 -8.44
N ASN A 163 8.69 11.59 -7.27
CA ASN A 163 8.73 10.15 -7.10
C ASN A 163 7.37 9.49 -7.40
N MET A 164 6.28 10.08 -6.91
CA MET A 164 4.92 9.61 -7.20
C MET A 164 4.59 9.75 -8.68
N LEU A 165 4.99 10.85 -9.33
CA LEU A 165 4.81 11.03 -10.76
C LEU A 165 5.61 10.00 -11.58
N PHE A 166 6.86 9.73 -11.19
CA PHE A 166 7.67 8.67 -11.78
C PHE A 166 6.96 7.31 -11.68
N ALA A 167 6.53 6.91 -10.47
CA ALA A 167 5.86 5.63 -10.26
C ALA A 167 4.55 5.51 -11.08
N ARG A 168 3.75 6.59 -11.17
CA ARG A 168 2.54 6.62 -12.02
C ARG A 168 2.90 6.45 -13.50
N ASN A 169 3.95 7.12 -13.98
CA ASN A 169 4.38 7.01 -15.37
C ASN A 169 4.96 5.64 -15.68
N PHE A 170 5.74 5.06 -14.76
CA PHE A 170 6.25 3.71 -14.85
C PHE A 170 5.12 2.69 -15.01
N VAL A 171 4.09 2.76 -14.14
CA VAL A 171 2.92 1.88 -14.23
C VAL A 171 2.21 2.00 -15.59
N LYS A 172 2.08 3.22 -16.12
CA LYS A 172 1.45 3.46 -17.44
C LYS A 172 2.29 2.93 -18.60
N GLU A 173 3.60 3.17 -18.56
CA GLU A 173 4.56 2.73 -19.58
C GLU A 173 4.61 1.20 -19.67
N TYR A 174 4.69 0.54 -18.51
CA TYR A 174 4.83 -0.91 -18.40
C TYR A 174 3.52 -1.65 -18.12
N LYS A 175 2.35 -1.06 -18.41
CA LYS A 175 1.02 -1.60 -18.07
C LYS A 175 0.72 -3.05 -18.50
N SER A 176 1.42 -3.54 -19.52
CA SER A 176 1.29 -4.94 -19.99
C SER A 176 2.30 -5.89 -19.35
N SER A 177 3.09 -5.43 -18.37
CA SER A 177 4.02 -6.23 -17.58
C SER A 177 3.46 -6.41 -16.16
N PRO A 178 3.48 -7.63 -15.59
CA PRO A 178 3.12 -7.86 -14.18
C PRO A 178 3.86 -6.98 -13.18
N VAL A 179 5.05 -6.48 -13.55
CA VAL A 179 5.82 -5.54 -12.73
C VAL A 179 5.04 -4.24 -12.50
N ALA A 180 4.29 -3.75 -13.49
CA ALA A 180 3.48 -2.54 -13.30
C ALA A 180 2.33 -2.78 -12.31
N ALA A 181 1.71 -3.96 -12.33
CA ALA A 181 0.71 -4.33 -11.33
C ALA A 181 1.31 -4.47 -9.93
N TYR A 182 2.51 -5.03 -9.81
CA TYR A 182 3.24 -5.10 -8.54
C TYR A 182 3.57 -3.71 -7.98
N VAL A 183 4.13 -2.81 -8.80
CA VAL A 183 4.42 -1.43 -8.40
C VAL A 183 3.12 -0.70 -8.02
N TYR A 184 2.05 -0.86 -8.81
CA TYR A 184 0.76 -0.27 -8.46
C TYR A 184 0.22 -0.77 -7.12
N MET A 185 0.26 -2.09 -6.90
CA MET A 185 -0.16 -2.73 -5.67
C MET A 185 0.61 -2.21 -4.45
N GLN A 186 1.92 -2.03 -4.57
CA GLN A 186 2.78 -1.58 -3.48
C GLN A 186 2.69 -0.08 -3.21
N THR A 187 2.48 0.74 -4.24
CA THR A 187 2.60 2.20 -4.14
C THR A 187 1.26 2.93 -4.05
N PHE A 188 0.21 2.42 -4.73
CA PHE A 188 -1.02 3.18 -4.96
C PHE A 188 -2.28 2.49 -4.46
N LEU A 189 -2.29 1.17 -4.30
CA LEU A 189 -3.51 0.42 -4.02
C LEU A 189 -4.25 0.89 -2.76
N GLN A 190 -3.52 1.21 -1.68
CA GLN A 190 -4.13 1.67 -0.43
C GLN A 190 -4.49 3.16 -0.42
N GLU A 191 -3.95 3.93 -1.35
CA GLU A 191 -4.13 5.39 -1.45
C GLU A 191 -5.24 5.76 -2.45
N ASP A 192 -5.37 4.98 -3.53
CA ASP A 192 -6.33 5.23 -4.58
C ASP A 192 -7.77 4.90 -4.14
N GLN A 193 -8.71 5.75 -4.56
CA GLN A 193 -10.14 5.47 -4.39
C GLN A 193 -10.61 4.37 -5.34
N ILE A 194 -11.76 3.77 -5.04
CA ILE A 194 -12.30 2.62 -5.79
C ILE A 194 -12.40 2.87 -7.29
N GLU A 195 -12.73 4.09 -7.72
CA GLU A 195 -12.84 4.44 -9.14
C GLU A 195 -11.49 4.41 -9.87
N ALA A 196 -10.42 4.82 -9.19
CA ALA A 196 -9.06 4.74 -9.73
C ALA A 196 -8.57 3.29 -9.79
N ILE A 197 -8.89 2.48 -8.77
CA ILE A 197 -8.60 1.04 -8.75
C ILE A 197 -9.34 0.33 -9.89
N ASP A 198 -10.64 0.58 -10.06
CA ASP A 198 -11.46 0.01 -11.15
C ASP A 198 -10.88 0.39 -12.53
N SER A 199 -10.45 1.65 -12.70
CA SER A 199 -9.78 2.11 -13.93
C SER A 199 -8.46 1.37 -14.18
N MET A 200 -7.67 1.12 -13.13
CA MET A 200 -6.41 0.40 -13.25
C MET A 200 -6.60 -1.09 -13.54
N LEU A 201 -7.64 -1.72 -12.99
CA LEU A 201 -8.02 -3.10 -13.35
C LEU A 201 -8.35 -3.23 -14.84
N GLU A 202 -8.99 -2.22 -15.44
CA GLU A 202 -9.22 -2.15 -16.89
C GLU A 202 -7.91 -2.00 -17.68
N VAL A 203 -6.99 -1.17 -17.21
CA VAL A 203 -5.65 -1.00 -17.80
C VAL A 203 -4.85 -2.30 -17.76
N PHE A 204 -4.98 -3.09 -16.70
CA PHE A 204 -4.26 -4.34 -16.48
C PHE A 204 -4.92 -5.59 -17.09
N LYS A 205 -6.01 -5.45 -17.85
CA LYS A 205 -6.62 -6.59 -18.59
C LYS A 205 -5.63 -7.47 -19.35
N PRO A 206 -4.57 -6.96 -20.02
CA PRO A 206 -3.60 -7.82 -20.71
C PRO A 206 -2.81 -8.77 -19.80
N ILE A 207 -2.78 -8.51 -18.49
CA ILE A 207 -2.05 -9.28 -17.47
C ILE A 207 -2.99 -9.83 -16.39
N GLU A 208 -4.28 -10.03 -16.71
CA GLU A 208 -5.32 -10.40 -15.74
C GLU A 208 -5.06 -11.71 -14.98
N LYS A 209 -4.17 -12.57 -15.50
CA LYS A 209 -3.75 -13.83 -14.88
C LYS A 209 -2.68 -13.66 -13.79
N SER A 210 -2.08 -12.47 -13.67
CA SER A 210 -1.08 -12.19 -12.63
C SER A 210 -1.74 -12.22 -11.25
N GLU A 211 -1.09 -12.86 -10.28
CA GLU A 211 -1.56 -12.91 -8.88
C GLU A 211 -1.74 -11.50 -8.27
N PHE A 212 -0.94 -10.51 -8.71
CA PHE A 212 -1.11 -9.12 -8.27
C PHE A 212 -2.47 -8.54 -8.66
N ILE A 213 -3.03 -8.98 -9.81
CA ILE A 213 -4.36 -8.54 -10.23
C ILE A 213 -5.44 -9.16 -9.35
N THR A 214 -5.26 -10.41 -8.91
CA THR A 214 -6.14 -11.03 -7.90
C THR A 214 -6.11 -10.22 -6.61
N VAL A 215 -4.92 -9.90 -6.09
CA VAL A 215 -4.79 -9.08 -4.86
C VAL A 215 -5.46 -7.71 -5.01
N ILE A 216 -5.28 -7.03 -6.15
CA ILE A 216 -5.92 -5.74 -6.41
C ILE A 216 -7.45 -5.88 -6.48
N LYS A 217 -7.98 -6.94 -7.10
CA LYS A 217 -9.43 -7.22 -7.15
C LYS A 217 -10.00 -7.50 -5.77
N ASP A 218 -9.35 -8.36 -5.00
CA ASP A 218 -9.78 -8.72 -3.65
C ASP A 218 -9.81 -7.48 -2.74
N TYR A 219 -8.78 -6.63 -2.83
CA TYR A 219 -8.76 -5.35 -2.13
C TYR A 219 -9.89 -4.43 -2.58
N ALA A 220 -10.12 -4.30 -3.90
CA ALA A 220 -11.21 -3.51 -4.44
C ALA A 220 -12.58 -3.98 -3.92
N GLU A 221 -12.82 -5.29 -3.87
CA GLU A 221 -14.03 -5.89 -3.30
C GLU A 221 -14.17 -5.62 -1.80
N GLN A 222 -13.07 -5.71 -1.06
CA GLN A 222 -13.03 -5.44 0.38
C GLN A 222 -13.42 -4.00 0.70
N ILE A 223 -12.93 -3.01 -0.08
CA ILE A 223 -13.18 -1.59 0.21
C ILE A 223 -14.48 -1.04 -0.38
N ARG A 224 -15.04 -1.71 -1.38
CA ARG A 224 -16.24 -1.24 -2.10
C ARG A 224 -17.42 -0.89 -1.18
N PRO A 225 -17.73 -1.64 -0.11
CA PRO A 225 -18.86 -1.34 0.77
C PRO A 225 -18.79 0.01 1.50
N PHE A 226 -17.60 0.59 1.65
CA PHE A 226 -17.39 1.88 2.32
C PHE A 226 -16.72 2.91 1.40
N SER A 227 -16.72 2.68 0.09
CA SER A 227 -16.19 3.60 -0.91
C SER A 227 -17.27 4.58 -1.41
N LYS A 228 -16.82 5.63 -2.11
CA LYS A 228 -17.70 6.55 -2.84
C LYS A 228 -18.66 5.76 -3.74
N GLY A 229 -19.94 6.13 -3.67
CA GLY A 229 -21.00 5.42 -4.37
C GLY A 229 -21.75 4.37 -3.53
N ALA A 230 -21.18 3.88 -2.43
CA ALA A 230 -21.85 2.92 -1.56
C ALA A 230 -22.89 3.60 -0.65
N ILE A 231 -23.87 2.82 -0.17
CA ILE A 231 -24.75 3.26 0.93
C ILE A 231 -23.96 3.11 2.23
N ALA A 232 -23.86 4.19 3.00
CA ALA A 232 -23.15 4.15 4.27
C ALA A 232 -23.81 3.16 5.24
N PRO A 233 -23.01 2.37 5.99
CA PRO A 233 -23.53 1.53 7.04
C PRO A 233 -24.28 2.36 8.08
N ASP A 234 -25.44 1.89 8.52
CA ASP A 234 -26.13 2.50 9.67
C ASP A 234 -25.44 2.11 10.98
N PHE A 235 -25.56 2.95 11.99
CA PHE A 235 -25.07 2.67 13.33
C PHE A 235 -25.91 3.37 14.39
N THR A 236 -25.88 2.81 15.59
CA THR A 236 -26.44 3.43 16.79
C THR A 236 -25.37 3.54 17.87
N LEU A 237 -25.08 4.75 18.32
CA LEU A 237 -24.08 5.03 19.35
C LEU A 237 -24.64 5.96 20.43
N ALA A 238 -24.00 5.98 21.60
CA ALA A 238 -24.40 6.85 22.70
C ALA A 238 -23.88 8.28 22.51
N LYS A 239 -24.76 9.26 22.78
CA LYS A 239 -24.38 10.67 22.94
C LYS A 239 -23.84 10.95 24.34
N ALA A 240 -23.33 12.16 24.54
CA ALA A 240 -22.80 12.63 25.82
C ALA A 240 -23.82 12.58 26.98
N ASP A 241 -25.11 12.80 26.68
CA ASP A 241 -26.21 12.72 27.63
C ASP A 241 -26.67 11.28 27.94
N GLY A 242 -26.03 10.27 27.32
CA GLY A 242 -26.36 8.85 27.47
C GLY A 242 -27.52 8.37 26.59
N SER A 243 -28.22 9.25 25.88
CA SER A 243 -29.25 8.84 24.91
C SER A 243 -28.63 8.35 23.62
N SER A 244 -29.35 7.45 22.92
CA SER A 244 -28.88 6.85 21.68
C SER A 244 -29.13 7.76 20.48
N PHE A 245 -28.18 7.77 19.55
CA PHE A 245 -28.29 8.39 18.23
C PHE A 245 -28.15 7.32 17.16
N THR A 246 -28.95 7.39 16.09
CA THR A 246 -28.85 6.49 14.93
C THR A 246 -28.62 7.30 13.66
N LEU A 247 -27.62 6.94 12.84
CA LEU A 247 -27.23 7.72 11.66
C LEU A 247 -28.39 7.92 10.67
N SER A 248 -29.16 6.86 10.41
CA SER A 248 -30.30 6.93 9.49
C SER A 248 -31.41 7.92 9.90
N SER A 249 -31.42 8.41 11.14
CA SER A 249 -32.31 9.48 11.58
C SER A 249 -32.07 10.83 10.87
N LEU A 250 -30.90 10.99 10.22
CA LEU A 250 -30.51 12.20 9.49
C LEU A 250 -30.81 12.16 7.98
N LYS A 251 -31.46 11.10 7.48
CA LYS A 251 -31.88 11.05 6.06
C LYS A 251 -32.67 12.31 5.69
N GLY A 252 -32.38 12.85 4.51
CA GLY A 252 -32.89 14.14 4.03
C GLY A 252 -31.91 15.31 4.19
N LYS A 253 -30.82 15.14 4.96
CA LYS A 253 -29.71 16.10 5.07
C LYS A 253 -28.45 15.56 4.37
N TYR A 254 -27.55 16.46 3.96
CA TYR A 254 -26.15 16.08 3.76
C TYR A 254 -25.51 15.87 5.13
N VAL A 255 -24.77 14.78 5.31
CA VAL A 255 -24.18 14.43 6.61
C VAL A 255 -22.69 14.21 6.47
N LEU A 256 -21.88 14.92 7.25
CA LEU A 256 -20.47 14.60 7.41
C LEU A 256 -20.30 13.71 8.64
N VAL A 257 -19.88 12.46 8.44
CA VAL A 257 -19.40 11.61 9.52
C VAL A 257 -17.90 11.90 9.69
N ASP A 258 -17.51 12.46 10.83
CA ASP A 258 -16.13 12.83 11.15
C ASP A 258 -15.62 11.90 12.25
N PHE A 259 -14.68 11.01 11.90
CA PHE A 259 -14.00 10.13 12.85
C PHE A 259 -12.77 10.85 13.40
N TRP A 260 -12.77 11.07 14.71
CA TRP A 260 -11.77 11.89 15.40
C TRP A 260 -11.47 11.34 16.79
N ALA A 261 -10.46 11.90 17.45
CA ALA A 261 -10.20 11.67 18.87
C ALA A 261 -9.45 12.86 19.45
N SER A 262 -9.54 13.07 20.77
CA SER A 262 -8.87 14.17 21.45
C SER A 262 -7.33 14.12 21.32
N TRP A 263 -6.78 12.92 21.20
CA TRP A 263 -5.34 12.66 21.01
C TRP A 263 -4.89 12.79 19.55
N CYS A 264 -5.82 12.91 18.60
CA CYS A 264 -5.52 13.11 17.19
C CYS A 264 -5.15 14.57 16.92
N LYS A 265 -3.85 14.89 16.99
CA LYS A 265 -3.35 16.25 16.74
C LYS A 265 -3.83 16.85 15.41
N PRO A 266 -3.77 16.15 14.26
CA PRO A 266 -4.27 16.72 13.00
C PRO A 266 -5.78 17.01 13.04
N CYS A 267 -6.58 16.18 13.70
CA CYS A 267 -8.02 16.44 13.90
C CYS A 267 -8.25 17.75 14.66
N MET A 268 -7.49 17.96 15.75
CA MET A 268 -7.60 19.17 16.56
C MET A 268 -7.11 20.43 15.85
N VAL A 269 -6.11 20.31 14.97
CA VAL A 269 -5.62 21.41 14.13
C VAL A 269 -6.70 21.86 13.12
N ASP A 270 -7.47 20.92 12.55
CA ASP A 270 -8.53 21.24 11.58
C ASP A 270 -9.87 21.62 12.23
N MET A 271 -10.03 21.37 13.54
CA MET A 271 -11.28 21.62 14.28
C MET A 271 -11.84 23.06 14.12
N PRO A 272 -11.02 24.14 14.14
CA PRO A 272 -11.54 25.49 13.88
C PRO A 272 -12.22 25.64 12.52
N ASN A 273 -11.72 24.96 11.48
CA ASN A 273 -12.32 24.97 10.15
C ASN A 273 -13.67 24.23 10.16
N VAL A 274 -13.75 23.10 10.87
CA VAL A 274 -15.01 22.33 11.03
C VAL A 274 -16.08 23.14 11.75
N ILE A 275 -15.70 23.91 12.78
CA ILE A 275 -16.61 24.81 13.50
C ILE A 275 -17.18 25.88 12.57
N GLU A 276 -16.33 26.56 11.79
CA GLU A 276 -16.79 27.61 10.88
C GLU A 276 -17.64 27.04 9.73
N LEU A 277 -17.27 25.85 9.24
CA LEU A 277 -18.05 25.11 8.24
C LEU A 277 -19.46 24.80 8.78
N TYR A 278 -19.56 24.24 9.99
CA TYR A 278 -20.85 23.89 10.58
C TYR A 278 -21.74 25.11 10.76
N LYS A 279 -21.18 26.20 11.30
CA LYS A 279 -21.89 27.48 11.45
C LYS A 279 -22.45 28.01 10.13
N THR A 280 -21.75 27.79 9.02
CA THR A 280 -22.16 28.25 7.68
C THR A 280 -23.29 27.42 7.08
N TYR A 281 -23.31 26.10 7.32
CA TYR A 281 -24.19 25.16 6.61
C TYR A 281 -25.27 24.47 7.47
N LYS A 282 -25.20 24.53 8.81
CA LYS A 282 -26.15 23.80 9.70
C LYS A 282 -27.63 24.07 9.42
N ASP A 283 -27.96 25.30 9.04
CA ASP A 283 -29.34 25.70 8.72
C ASP A 283 -29.72 25.50 7.24
N LYS A 284 -28.79 24.94 6.43
CA LYS A 284 -28.97 24.70 4.98
C LYS A 284 -29.18 23.23 4.64
N GLY A 285 -29.55 22.40 5.61
CA GLY A 285 -29.73 20.96 5.40
C GLY A 285 -28.43 20.16 5.44
N PHE A 286 -27.45 20.63 6.21
CA PHE A 286 -26.22 19.93 6.55
C PHE A 286 -26.20 19.55 8.02
N GLU A 287 -25.56 18.43 8.35
CA GLU A 287 -25.29 17.99 9.72
C GLU A 287 -23.89 17.39 9.82
N ILE A 288 -23.28 17.47 11.01
CA ILE A 288 -22.05 16.73 11.32
C ILE A 288 -22.35 15.70 12.41
N VAL A 289 -21.84 14.49 12.23
CA VAL A 289 -21.79 13.46 13.26
C VAL A 289 -20.33 13.18 13.59
N GLY A 290 -19.87 13.74 14.71
CA GLY A 290 -18.54 13.46 15.25
C GLY A 290 -18.53 12.12 15.97
N VAL A 291 -17.85 11.13 15.40
CA VAL A 291 -17.64 9.81 16.00
C VAL A 291 -16.27 9.80 16.68
N SER A 292 -16.27 9.88 18.01
CA SER A 292 -15.03 9.85 18.79
C SER A 292 -14.51 8.42 18.95
N LEU A 293 -13.21 8.25 18.71
CA LEU A 293 -12.41 7.05 18.96
C LEU A 293 -11.51 7.22 20.21
N ASP A 294 -11.86 8.14 21.12
CA ASP A 294 -11.16 8.27 22.40
C ASP A 294 -11.33 6.99 23.22
N ARG A 295 -10.26 6.54 23.88
CA ARG A 295 -10.31 5.37 24.77
C ARG A 295 -10.95 5.69 26.12
N GLU A 296 -10.77 6.92 26.57
CA GLU A 296 -11.27 7.41 27.86
C GLU A 296 -12.48 8.33 27.61
N LYS A 297 -13.63 7.98 28.19
CA LYS A 297 -14.87 8.75 28.03
C LYS A 297 -14.71 10.19 28.49
N GLU A 298 -13.97 10.41 29.56
CA GLU A 298 -13.73 11.72 30.15
C GLU A 298 -12.97 12.64 29.20
N ALA A 299 -12.02 12.10 28.43
CA ALA A 299 -11.28 12.87 27.43
C ALA A 299 -12.22 13.39 26.34
N TRP A 300 -13.03 12.50 25.77
CA TRP A 300 -14.07 12.87 24.80
C TRP A 300 -15.04 13.92 25.35
N LEU A 301 -15.62 13.66 26.54
CA LEU A 301 -16.57 14.57 27.17
C LEU A 301 -15.98 15.95 27.47
N ASN A 302 -14.69 16.04 27.77
CA ASN A 302 -14.03 17.32 27.99
C ASN A 302 -13.76 18.04 26.67
N THR A 303 -13.37 17.33 25.61
CA THR A 303 -13.09 17.95 24.31
C THR A 303 -14.35 18.48 23.63
N ILE A 304 -15.48 17.78 23.69
CA ILE A 304 -16.74 18.25 23.06
C ILE A 304 -17.33 19.51 23.72
N LYS A 305 -16.84 19.91 24.91
CA LYS A 305 -17.19 21.19 25.54
C LYS A 305 -16.47 22.38 24.89
N THR A 306 -15.60 22.14 23.92
CA THR A 306 -14.94 23.20 23.16
C THR A 306 -16.00 24.10 22.50
N PRO A 307 -15.92 25.43 22.67
CA PRO A 307 -16.88 26.35 22.09
C PRO A 307 -17.02 26.16 20.57
N GLY A 308 -18.25 26.04 20.08
CA GLY A 308 -18.55 25.89 18.66
C GLY A 308 -18.72 24.44 18.17
N MET A 309 -18.40 23.43 18.98
CA MET A 309 -18.65 22.01 18.66
C MET A 309 -20.12 21.62 18.88
N GLU A 310 -21.04 22.35 18.24
CA GLU A 310 -22.50 22.28 18.47
C GLU A 310 -23.24 21.16 17.70
N TRP A 311 -22.51 20.31 16.96
CA TRP A 311 -23.08 19.21 16.20
C TRP A 311 -23.24 17.93 17.04
N ILE A 312 -23.71 16.86 16.40
CA ILE A 312 -23.96 15.58 17.08
C ILE A 312 -22.63 14.90 17.40
N HIS A 313 -22.36 14.66 18.68
CA HIS A 313 -21.20 13.87 19.13
C HIS A 313 -21.65 12.53 19.67
N VAL A 314 -21.02 11.47 19.19
CA VAL A 314 -21.20 10.10 19.66
C VAL A 314 -19.85 9.46 19.95
N TRP A 315 -19.86 8.46 20.83
CA TRP A 315 -18.65 7.76 21.23
C TRP A 315 -18.69 6.31 20.77
N ASP A 316 -17.68 5.92 20.00
CA ASP A 316 -17.44 4.54 19.59
C ASP A 316 -16.37 3.94 20.51
N MET A 317 -16.82 3.33 21.61
CA MET A 317 -15.95 2.70 22.60
C MET A 317 -15.20 1.49 22.02
N GLU A 318 -15.79 0.79 21.04
CA GLU A 318 -15.14 -0.31 20.35
C GLU A 318 -14.06 0.23 19.40
N GLY A 319 -14.30 1.39 18.80
CA GLY A 319 -13.29 2.14 18.05
C GLY A 319 -12.86 1.41 16.77
N ASP A 320 -11.56 1.20 16.62
CA ASP A 320 -10.93 0.54 15.47
C ASP A 320 -10.84 -0.98 15.58
N VAL A 321 -11.41 -1.59 16.64
CA VAL A 321 -11.46 -3.05 16.79
C VAL A 321 -12.63 -3.65 15.99
N PRO A 322 -12.56 -4.94 15.58
CA PRO A 322 -13.66 -5.60 14.88
C PRO A 322 -14.99 -5.48 15.64
N GLY A 323 -15.97 -4.83 15.00
CA GLY A 323 -17.29 -4.56 15.60
C GLY A 323 -17.61 -3.06 15.69
N GLY A 324 -16.58 -2.23 15.89
CA GLY A 324 -16.68 -0.79 15.99
C GLY A 324 -17.18 -0.13 14.70
N VAL A 325 -17.81 1.04 14.85
CA VAL A 325 -18.34 1.82 13.72
C VAL A 325 -17.22 2.24 12.77
N ALA A 326 -16.04 2.58 13.29
CA ALA A 326 -14.88 2.94 12.47
C ALA A 326 -14.55 1.85 11.43
N THR A 327 -14.55 0.57 11.84
CA THR A 327 -14.27 -0.55 10.93
C THR A 327 -15.32 -0.73 9.84
N LYS A 328 -16.59 -0.44 10.12
CA LYS A 328 -17.70 -0.52 9.14
C LYS A 328 -17.53 0.52 8.03
N PHE A 329 -16.91 1.65 8.35
CA PHE A 329 -16.60 2.73 7.40
C PHE A 329 -15.21 2.60 6.78
N GLY A 330 -14.49 1.48 7.03
CA GLY A 330 -13.15 1.28 6.48
C GLY A 330 -12.09 2.21 7.05
N VAL A 331 -12.31 2.76 8.25
CA VAL A 331 -11.38 3.68 8.89
C VAL A 331 -10.16 2.90 9.38
N THR A 332 -9.00 3.15 8.76
CA THR A 332 -7.69 2.59 9.14
C THR A 332 -6.80 3.58 9.88
N GLY A 333 -7.21 4.84 9.95
CA GLY A 333 -6.51 5.91 10.64
C GLY A 333 -7.40 7.15 10.75
N ILE A 334 -7.09 8.03 11.70
CA ILE A 334 -7.73 9.34 11.86
C ILE A 334 -6.70 10.46 11.69
N PRO A 335 -7.11 11.63 11.17
CA PRO A 335 -8.47 12.03 10.83
C PRO A 335 -9.10 11.28 9.64
N HIS A 336 -10.41 11.02 9.68
CA HIS A 336 -11.15 10.41 8.56
C HIS A 336 -12.56 11.00 8.44
N THR A 337 -12.96 11.42 7.24
CA THR A 337 -14.28 12.01 7.00
C THR A 337 -15.03 11.28 5.90
N VAL A 338 -16.34 11.12 6.07
CA VAL A 338 -17.23 10.54 5.05
C VAL A 338 -18.42 11.48 4.87
N LEU A 339 -18.54 12.06 3.69
CA LEU A 339 -19.67 12.93 3.33
C LEU A 339 -20.76 12.10 2.66
N LEU A 340 -21.98 12.20 3.19
CA LEU A 340 -23.16 11.49 2.73
C LEU A 340 -24.14 12.45 2.05
N ASP A 341 -24.81 11.97 1.00
CA ASP A 341 -25.99 12.64 0.44
C ASP A 341 -27.26 12.41 1.28
N LYS A 342 -28.38 12.97 0.81
CA LYS A 342 -29.67 12.95 1.51
C LYS A 342 -30.25 11.55 1.63
N GLU A 343 -29.83 10.61 0.79
CA GLU A 343 -30.24 9.22 0.78
C GLU A 343 -29.34 8.35 1.67
N GLY A 344 -28.20 8.88 2.12
CA GLY A 344 -27.20 8.19 2.92
C GLY A 344 -26.10 7.51 2.09
N LYS A 345 -25.93 7.90 0.82
CA LYS A 345 -24.87 7.41 -0.06
C LYS A 345 -23.59 8.21 0.15
N ILE A 346 -22.45 7.52 0.16
CA ILE A 346 -21.13 8.15 0.27
C ILE A 346 -20.85 8.91 -1.03
N ILE A 347 -20.65 10.22 -0.91
CA ILE A 347 -20.33 11.09 -2.06
C ILE A 347 -18.89 11.59 -2.04
N GLU A 348 -18.23 11.66 -0.88
CA GLU A 348 -16.81 11.98 -0.76
C GLU A 348 -16.22 11.35 0.51
N ILE A 349 -14.91 11.05 0.47
CA ILE A 349 -14.14 10.49 1.58
C ILE A 349 -12.88 11.36 1.77
N ASN A 350 -12.47 11.58 3.01
CA ASN A 350 -11.27 12.33 3.40
C ASN A 350 -11.19 13.79 2.91
N LEU A 351 -12.34 14.39 2.56
CA LEU A 351 -12.37 15.84 2.33
C LEU A 351 -12.29 16.61 3.65
N ARG A 352 -11.41 17.61 3.66
CA ARG A 352 -11.19 18.52 4.80
C ARG A 352 -10.98 19.95 4.34
N SER A 353 -11.04 20.87 5.29
CA SER A 353 -10.73 22.29 5.11
C SER A 353 -11.35 22.87 3.82
N GLU A 354 -10.56 23.49 2.95
CA GLU A 354 -11.01 24.13 1.71
C GLU A 354 -11.72 23.16 0.75
N GLY A 355 -11.26 21.91 0.65
CA GLY A 355 -11.86 20.90 -0.23
C GLY A 355 -13.29 20.55 0.19
N LEU A 356 -13.51 20.40 1.50
CA LEU A 356 -14.84 20.15 2.05
C LEU A 356 -15.75 21.38 1.90
N GLN A 357 -15.23 22.57 2.13
CA GLN A 357 -15.99 23.82 1.95
C GLN A 357 -16.41 24.02 0.49
N ALA A 358 -15.50 23.77 -0.46
CA ALA A 358 -15.79 23.83 -1.89
C ALA A 358 -16.84 22.81 -2.31
N LYS A 359 -16.81 21.60 -1.73
CA LYS A 359 -17.83 20.59 -2.00
C LYS A 359 -19.20 21.00 -1.48
N LEU A 360 -19.28 21.50 -0.25
CA LEU A 360 -20.56 21.88 0.35
C LEU A 360 -21.17 23.10 -0.34
N SER A 361 -20.38 24.08 -0.79
CA SER A 361 -20.89 25.25 -1.53
C SER A 361 -21.49 24.89 -2.89
N GLN A 362 -21.08 23.77 -3.48
CA GLN A 362 -21.69 23.25 -4.70
C GLN A 362 -23.04 22.56 -4.43
N LEU A 363 -23.23 22.04 -3.22
CA LEU A 363 -24.40 21.24 -2.85
C LEU A 363 -25.51 22.07 -2.16
N LEU A 364 -25.15 23.17 -1.48
CA LEU A 364 -25.99 23.96 -0.56
C LEU A 364 -25.79 25.47 -0.73
#